data_AF-A0A8W8MAL0-F1
#
_entry.id   AF-A0A8W8MAL0-F1
#
_cell.length_a   1.000
_cell.length_b   1.000
_cell.length_c   1.000
_cell.angle_alpha   90.00
_cell.angle_beta   90.00
_cell.angle_gamma   90.00
#
_symmetry.space_group_name_H-M   'P 1'
#
loop_
_entity.id
_entity.type
_entity.pdbx_description
1 polymer ?
#
loop_
_entity_poly.entity_id
_entity_poly.type
_entity_poly.pdbx_seq_one_letter_code
_entity_poly.pdbx_strand_id
1 'polypeptide(L)'
;MEATAENSSQLPAYTALKWGDFVTNPHLLYNLCPGPSNHREDNWINLSYSREFKVNNIEELERLRDEMLTKPILFHVKLEHHKTEHYLVVRVHKTWKAEYAVLVNTGHPKIREELTHKLLQITQHMQEGKKFCLQLDFGPSMRQWFSGAVDKEPDLCYDRRTSDSEDMKIAIHNYSAPWDCCMNPLYIVGCFPLWLLFGGSCYCIHRTRKCIDDSHEFRNLPVVLITGVSLRVTVRQNMPPPRPPQYSNPQEPPSYQPREGPGDYDPTPPPPYPGNNC
;
A
#
# COMPACT_ATOMS: atom_id res chain seq x y z
N MET A 1 17.35 -10.06 -19.86
CA MET A 1 16.75 -8.73 -19.88
C MET A 1 16.85 -8.20 -18.47
N GLU A 2 17.84 -7.34 -18.22
CA GLU A 2 18.03 -6.66 -16.93
C GLU A 2 16.79 -5.81 -16.63
N ALA A 3 16.10 -6.14 -15.54
CA ALA A 3 15.17 -5.20 -14.92
C ALA A 3 16.02 -4.14 -14.22
N THR A 4 16.18 -3.00 -14.87
CA THR A 4 16.85 -1.83 -14.29
C THR A 4 16.12 -1.43 -13.01
N ALA A 5 16.91 -1.17 -11.96
CA ALA A 5 16.48 -0.68 -10.65
C ALA A 5 15.72 0.67 -10.69
N GLU A 6 15.55 1.27 -11.87
CA GLU A 6 14.88 2.56 -12.09
C GLU A 6 13.35 2.51 -12.00
N ASN A 7 12.72 1.33 -12.11
CA ASN A 7 11.26 1.22 -12.01
C ASN A 7 10.72 1.18 -10.57
N SER A 8 11.53 0.84 -9.56
CA SER A 8 11.03 0.75 -8.18
C SER A 8 10.80 2.12 -7.53
N SER A 9 11.49 3.16 -8.01
CA SER A 9 11.31 4.56 -7.60
C SER A 9 10.04 5.22 -8.15
N GLN A 10 9.37 4.62 -9.14
CA GLN A 10 8.11 5.13 -9.69
C GLN A 10 6.87 4.56 -8.98
N LEU A 11 7.03 3.54 -8.15
CA LEU A 11 5.92 2.94 -7.41
C LEU A 11 5.52 3.81 -6.22
N PRO A 12 4.21 3.97 -5.98
CA PRO A 12 3.73 4.75 -4.84
C PRO A 12 4.21 4.14 -3.52
N ALA A 13 4.35 4.99 -2.50
CA ALA A 13 4.80 4.58 -1.16
C ALA A 13 3.92 3.46 -0.57
N TYR A 14 2.60 3.58 -0.77
CA TYR A 14 1.62 2.58 -0.35
C TYR A 14 0.70 2.24 -1.52
N THR A 15 0.52 0.95 -1.76
CA THR A 15 -0.54 0.46 -2.66
C THR A 15 -1.51 -0.40 -1.87
N ALA A 16 -2.79 -0.03 -1.87
CA ALA A 16 -3.85 -0.75 -1.19
C ALA A 16 -4.75 -1.46 -2.21
N LEU A 17 -5.20 -2.67 -1.86
CA LEU A 17 -6.23 -3.44 -2.55
C LEU A 17 -7.21 -3.94 -1.50
N LYS A 18 -8.52 -3.92 -1.78
CA LYS A 18 -9.49 -4.49 -0.84
C LYS A 18 -9.19 -5.96 -0.60
N TRP A 19 -9.30 -6.41 0.65
CA TRP A 19 -8.91 -7.77 1.02
C TRP A 19 -9.66 -8.85 0.22
N GLY A 20 -10.97 -8.68 0.00
CA GLY A 20 -11.75 -9.60 -0.84
C GLY A 20 -11.24 -9.68 -2.29
N ASP A 21 -10.82 -8.56 -2.87
CA ASP A 21 -10.25 -8.51 -4.22
C ASP A 21 -8.86 -9.15 -4.26
N PHE A 22 -8.07 -8.98 -3.20
CA PHE A 22 -6.76 -9.62 -3.05
C PHE A 22 -6.87 -11.14 -2.94
N VAL A 23 -7.80 -11.65 -2.13
CA VAL A 23 -8.04 -13.11 -2.00
C VAL A 23 -8.43 -13.71 -3.37
N THR A 24 -9.19 -12.97 -4.17
CA THR A 24 -9.63 -13.43 -5.50
C THR A 24 -8.51 -13.31 -6.56
N ASN A 25 -7.74 -12.22 -6.53
CA ASN A 25 -6.73 -11.89 -7.53
C ASN A 25 -5.46 -11.31 -6.88
N PRO A 26 -4.66 -12.14 -6.19
CA PRO A 26 -3.51 -11.64 -5.43
C PRO A 26 -2.40 -11.10 -6.34
N HIS A 27 -2.39 -11.51 -7.61
CA HIS A 27 -1.47 -11.03 -8.64
C HIS A 27 -1.55 -9.53 -8.88
N LEU A 28 -2.66 -8.86 -8.55
CA LEU A 28 -2.81 -7.41 -8.70
C LEU A 28 -1.81 -6.63 -7.83
N LEU A 29 -1.46 -7.15 -6.65
CA LEU A 29 -0.41 -6.59 -5.82
C LEU A 29 0.95 -7.22 -6.12
N TYR A 30 1.03 -8.54 -6.30
CA TYR A 30 2.31 -9.22 -6.51
C TYR A 30 3.05 -8.80 -7.79
N ASN A 31 2.33 -8.36 -8.83
CA ASN A 31 2.96 -7.93 -10.07
C ASN A 31 3.55 -6.51 -10.01
N LEU A 32 3.29 -5.74 -8.94
CA LEU A 32 3.79 -4.37 -8.83
C LEU A 32 5.29 -4.32 -8.54
N CYS A 33 5.83 -5.33 -7.86
CA CYS A 33 7.25 -5.43 -7.55
C CYS A 33 7.80 -6.74 -8.13
N PRO A 34 8.15 -6.80 -9.42
CA PRO A 34 8.82 -7.97 -9.98
C PRO A 34 10.21 -8.07 -9.36
N GLY A 35 10.37 -8.98 -8.40
CA GLY A 35 11.69 -9.27 -7.86
C GLY A 35 12.54 -10.10 -8.85
N PRO A 36 13.84 -10.21 -8.58
CA PRO A 36 14.79 -10.88 -9.48
C PRO A 36 14.65 -12.41 -9.51
N SER A 37 13.88 -13.01 -8.59
CA SER A 37 13.74 -14.45 -8.47
C SER A 37 12.54 -14.99 -9.28
N ASN A 38 12.70 -16.20 -9.83
CA ASN A 38 11.61 -16.96 -10.45
C ASN A 38 10.59 -17.49 -9.43
N HIS A 39 10.91 -17.45 -8.13
CA HIS A 39 10.05 -17.86 -7.03
C HIS A 39 9.37 -16.65 -6.41
N ARG A 40 8.12 -16.41 -6.82
CA ARG A 40 7.34 -15.20 -6.46
C ARG A 40 7.34 -14.90 -4.96
N GLU A 41 7.30 -15.90 -4.10
CA GLU A 41 7.21 -15.75 -2.63
C GLU A 41 8.44 -15.08 -2.00
N ASP A 42 9.60 -15.06 -2.67
CA ASP A 42 10.82 -14.44 -2.14
C ASP A 42 10.87 -12.92 -2.35
N ASN A 43 9.92 -12.36 -3.09
CA ASN A 43 10.00 -10.98 -3.57
C ASN A 43 9.45 -9.94 -2.59
N TRP A 44 8.83 -10.35 -1.47
CA TRP A 44 8.27 -9.45 -0.46
C TRP A 44 8.37 -10.05 0.95
N ILE A 45 8.27 -9.21 1.96
CA ILE A 45 8.17 -9.63 3.36
C ILE A 45 6.69 -9.82 3.68
N ASN A 46 6.26 -11.05 3.94
CA ASN A 46 4.90 -11.36 4.35
C ASN A 46 4.75 -11.30 5.88
N LEU A 47 4.00 -10.32 6.37
CA LEU A 47 3.79 -10.09 7.80
C LEU A 47 2.41 -10.55 8.30
N SER A 48 1.74 -11.44 7.57
CA SER A 48 0.46 -12.01 7.99
C SER A 48 0.55 -12.87 9.26
N TYR A 49 1.74 -13.39 9.60
CA TYR A 49 1.90 -14.38 10.69
C TYR A 49 2.80 -13.92 11.85
N SER A 50 3.83 -13.12 11.57
CA SER A 50 4.69 -12.56 12.59
C SER A 50 5.05 -11.12 12.22
N ARG A 51 4.95 -10.23 13.21
CA ARG A 51 5.31 -8.81 13.10
C ARG A 51 6.40 -8.42 14.08
N GLU A 52 6.93 -9.42 14.78
CA GLU A 52 8.00 -9.28 15.75
C GLU A 52 9.22 -10.05 15.24
N PHE A 53 10.32 -9.32 15.05
CA PHE A 53 11.60 -9.85 14.66
C PHE A 53 12.53 -9.82 15.88
N LYS A 54 12.73 -10.99 16.48
CA LYS A 54 13.73 -11.16 17.53
C LYS A 54 15.09 -11.42 16.90
N VAL A 55 16.04 -10.54 17.17
CA VAL A 55 17.40 -10.57 16.61
C VAL A 55 18.40 -10.86 17.72
N ASN A 56 19.19 -11.93 17.58
CA ASN A 56 20.12 -12.37 18.63
C ASN A 56 21.58 -12.02 18.32
N ASN A 57 21.94 -11.89 17.05
CA ASN A 57 23.29 -11.57 16.59
C ASN A 57 23.29 -10.47 15.51
N ILE A 58 24.46 -9.89 15.25
CA ILE A 58 24.59 -8.76 14.32
C ILE A 58 24.34 -9.20 12.88
N GLU A 59 24.68 -10.45 12.55
CA GLU A 59 24.47 -11.02 11.22
C GLU A 59 22.99 -11.17 10.88
N GLU A 60 22.15 -11.56 11.84
CA GLU A 60 20.68 -11.58 11.73
C GLU A 60 20.14 -10.16 11.52
N LEU A 61 20.70 -9.16 12.22
CA LEU A 61 20.30 -7.77 12.04
C LEU A 61 20.63 -7.25 10.66
N GLU A 62 21.83 -7.55 10.16
CA GLU A 62 22.27 -7.14 8.83
C GLU A 62 21.44 -7.80 7.73
N ARG A 63 21.14 -9.10 7.88
CA ARG A 63 20.22 -9.80 6.96
C ARG A 63 18.83 -9.18 6.96
N LEU A 64 18.27 -8.91 8.14
CA LEU A 64 16.96 -8.26 8.26
C LEU A 64 16.97 -6.86 7.64
N ARG A 65 18.04 -6.09 7.86
CA ARG A 65 18.21 -4.76 7.27
C ARG A 65 18.19 -4.85 5.74
N ASP A 66 19.01 -5.74 5.19
CA ASP A 66 19.12 -5.90 3.74
C ASP A 66 17.79 -6.38 3.15
N GLU A 67 17.07 -7.28 3.83
CA GLU A 67 15.75 -7.73 3.42
C GLU A 67 14.71 -6.60 3.45
N MET A 68 14.63 -5.85 4.54
CA MET A 68 13.67 -4.74 4.70
C MET A 68 13.93 -3.59 3.73
N LEU A 69 15.18 -3.34 3.35
CA LEU A 69 15.53 -2.27 2.40
C LEU A 69 15.39 -2.69 0.94
N THR A 70 15.38 -3.99 0.65
CA THR A 70 15.29 -4.51 -0.73
C THR A 70 13.90 -4.98 -1.11
N LYS A 71 13.16 -5.53 -0.15
CA LYS A 71 11.85 -6.12 -0.39
C LYS A 71 10.72 -5.22 0.13
N PRO A 72 9.65 -5.02 -0.66
CA PRO A 72 8.44 -4.40 -0.16
C PRO A 72 7.78 -5.27 0.92
N ILE A 73 6.97 -4.64 1.76
CA ILE A 73 6.32 -5.28 2.90
C ILE A 73 4.82 -5.39 2.61
N LEU A 74 4.26 -6.59 2.74
CA LEU A 74 2.83 -6.83 2.58
C LEU A 74 2.15 -6.97 3.94
N PHE A 75 1.15 -6.13 4.17
CA PHE A 75 0.30 -6.16 5.35
C PHE A 75 -1.14 -6.57 4.99
N HIS A 76 -1.76 -7.34 5.87
CA HIS A 76 -3.22 -7.44 5.96
C HIS A 76 -3.66 -6.48 7.06
N VAL A 77 -4.48 -5.50 6.72
CA VAL A 77 -4.82 -4.37 7.58
C VAL A 77 -6.33 -4.27 7.74
N LYS A 78 -6.77 -4.11 8.98
CA LYS A 78 -8.15 -3.75 9.32
C LYS A 78 -8.21 -2.29 9.69
N LEU A 79 -8.99 -1.53 8.93
CA LEU A 79 -9.18 -0.09 9.15
C LEU A 79 -10.56 0.13 9.73
N GLU A 80 -10.61 0.86 10.84
CA GLU A 80 -11.83 1.29 11.48
C GLU A 80 -11.82 2.82 11.63
N HIS A 81 -12.89 3.47 11.18
CA HIS A 81 -13.08 4.90 11.37
C HIS A 81 -14.36 5.12 12.15
N HIS A 82 -14.28 5.90 13.23
CA HIS A 82 -15.43 6.31 14.02
C HIS A 82 -15.64 7.81 13.87
N LYS A 83 -16.89 8.19 13.63
CA LYS A 83 -17.34 9.59 13.66
C LYS A 83 -18.56 9.68 14.56
N THR A 84 -18.53 10.62 15.49
CA THR A 84 -19.69 10.97 16.31
C THR A 84 -20.19 12.34 15.88
N GLU A 85 -21.38 12.37 15.29
CA GLU A 85 -22.05 13.59 14.84
C GLU A 85 -23.12 13.99 15.86
N HIS A 86 -23.21 15.29 16.13
CA HIS A 86 -24.19 15.86 17.05
C HIS A 86 -25.24 16.67 16.28
N TYR A 87 -26.46 16.15 16.22
CA TYR A 87 -27.61 16.81 15.59
C TYR A 87 -28.55 17.35 16.66
N LEU A 88 -28.33 18.59 17.11
CA LEU A 88 -29.10 19.31 18.15
C LEU A 88 -29.24 18.56 19.49
N VAL A 89 -30.09 17.53 19.55
CA VAL A 89 -30.37 16.67 20.72
C VAL A 89 -30.02 15.20 20.48
N VAL A 90 -29.67 14.81 19.26
CA VAL A 90 -29.35 13.43 18.89
C VAL A 90 -27.86 13.28 18.65
N ARG A 91 -27.27 12.27 19.30
CA ARG A 91 -25.88 11.85 19.06
C ARG A 91 -25.88 10.61 18.17
N VAL A 92 -25.31 10.73 16.98
CA VAL A 92 -25.20 9.61 16.02
C VAL A 92 -23.77 9.12 16.00
N HIS A 93 -23.59 7.81 16.20
CA HIS A 93 -22.29 7.16 16.07
C HIS A 93 -22.25 6.42 14.74
N LYS A 94 -21.36 6.85 13.85
CA LYS A 94 -21.07 6.17 12.59
C LYS A 94 -19.75 5.44 12.72
N THR A 95 -19.69 4.22 12.22
CA THR A 95 -18.48 3.40 12.22
C THR A 95 -18.33 2.76 10.85
N TRP A 96 -17.18 3.00 10.22
CA TRP A 96 -16.81 2.39 8.95
C TRP A 96 -15.69 1.39 9.20
N LYS A 97 -15.87 0.16 8.72
CA LYS A 97 -14.88 -0.91 8.82
C LYS A 97 -14.54 -1.41 7.43
N ALA A 98 -13.26 -1.59 7.14
CA ALA A 98 -12.80 -2.14 5.88
C ALA A 98 -11.47 -2.88 6.05
N GLU A 99 -11.28 -3.93 5.25
CA GLU A 99 -10.04 -4.70 5.22
C GLU A 99 -9.31 -4.52 3.90
N TYR A 100 -7.99 -4.34 3.98
CA TYR A 100 -7.13 -4.12 2.83
C TYR A 100 -5.86 -4.99 2.91
N ALA A 101 -5.41 -5.46 1.75
CA ALA A 101 -4.03 -5.84 1.54
C ALA A 101 -3.24 -4.58 1.15
N VAL A 102 -2.18 -4.27 1.91
CA VAL A 102 -1.39 -3.05 1.71
C VAL A 102 0.06 -3.43 1.45
N LEU A 103 0.56 -3.05 0.27
CA LEU A 103 1.95 -3.19 -0.11
C LEU A 103 2.69 -1.87 0.16
N VAL A 104 3.66 -1.92 1.06
CA VAL A 104 4.54 -0.79 1.39
C VAL A 104 5.83 -0.91 0.58
N ASN A 105 6.10 0.10 -0.25
CA ASN A 105 7.33 0.18 -1.03
C ASN A 105 8.47 0.72 -0.17
N THR A 106 9.30 -0.17 0.38
CA THR A 106 10.49 0.19 1.18
C THR A 106 11.60 0.84 0.35
N GLY A 107 11.56 0.70 -0.98
CA GLY A 107 12.44 1.39 -1.92
C GLY A 107 12.08 2.86 -2.14
N HIS A 108 10.90 3.31 -1.71
CA HIS A 108 10.47 4.71 -1.85
C HIS A 108 11.43 5.64 -1.08
N PRO A 109 11.96 6.73 -1.68
CA PRO A 109 13.03 7.54 -1.10
C PRO A 109 12.82 7.93 0.36
N LYS A 110 11.63 8.46 0.69
CA LYS A 110 11.28 8.89 2.05
C LYS A 110 11.16 7.74 3.05
N ILE A 111 10.69 6.56 2.62
CA ILE A 111 10.60 5.40 3.51
C ILE A 111 11.99 4.83 3.70
N ARG A 112 12.75 4.69 2.61
CA ARG A 112 14.09 4.12 2.59
C ARG A 112 15.05 4.91 3.46
N GLU A 113 15.02 6.24 3.39
CA GLU A 113 15.89 7.12 4.18
C GLU A 113 15.66 6.92 5.69
N GLU A 114 14.42 7.09 6.15
CA GLU A 114 14.05 6.92 7.56
C GLU A 114 14.32 5.50 8.06
N LEU A 115 13.97 4.49 7.25
CA LEU A 115 14.21 3.09 7.57
C LEU A 115 15.71 2.80 7.68
N THR A 116 16.53 3.27 6.73
CA THR A 116 17.99 3.11 6.77
C THR A 116 18.56 3.77 8.01
N HIS A 117 18.15 5.01 8.30
CA HIS A 117 18.61 5.75 9.46
C HIS A 117 18.29 5.01 10.77
N LYS A 118 17.05 4.54 10.96
CA LYS A 118 16.64 3.79 12.16
C LYS A 118 17.32 2.43 12.28
N LEU A 119 17.48 1.71 11.18
CA LEU A 119 18.19 0.43 11.17
C LEU A 119 19.68 0.60 11.49
N LEU A 120 20.32 1.68 11.03
CA LEU A 120 21.71 2.00 11.39
C LEU A 120 21.85 2.33 12.88
N GLN A 121 20.91 3.09 13.47
CA GLN A 121 20.92 3.40 14.90
C GLN A 121 20.86 2.13 15.76
N ILE A 122 19.95 1.20 15.45
CA ILE A 122 19.87 -0.06 16.21
C ILE A 122 21.08 -0.97 15.96
N THR A 123 21.69 -0.92 14.77
CA THR A 123 22.93 -1.64 14.47
C THR A 123 24.05 -1.15 15.38
N GLN A 124 24.19 0.17 15.53
CA GLN A 124 25.14 0.77 16.46
C GLN A 124 24.85 0.36 17.91
N HIS A 125 23.59 0.40 18.36
CA HIS A 125 23.22 -0.05 19.70
C HIS A 125 23.59 -1.51 19.94
N MET A 126 23.40 -2.38 18.94
CA MET A 126 23.77 -3.78 19.04
C MET A 126 25.28 -3.99 19.12
N GLN A 127 26.06 -3.25 18.31
CA GLN A 127 27.53 -3.28 18.35
C GLN A 127 28.09 -2.80 19.70
N GLU A 128 27.43 -1.82 20.32
CA GLU A 128 27.74 -1.35 21.67
C GLU A 128 27.29 -2.32 22.78
N GLY A 129 26.70 -3.48 22.43
CA GLY A 129 26.19 -4.46 23.39
C GLY A 129 24.93 -4.02 24.12
N LYS A 130 24.24 -2.99 23.63
CA LYS A 130 23.01 -2.47 24.23
C LYS A 130 21.80 -3.27 23.77
N LYS A 131 20.77 -3.30 24.62
CA LYS A 131 19.49 -3.89 24.28
C LYS A 131 18.57 -2.83 23.69
N PHE A 132 17.80 -3.20 22.68
CA PHE A 132 16.91 -2.30 21.97
C PHE A 132 15.59 -2.97 21.59
N CYS A 133 14.59 -2.13 21.35
CA CYS A 133 13.33 -2.46 20.72
C CYS A 133 12.94 -1.29 19.81
N LEU A 134 12.97 -1.51 18.50
CA LEU A 134 12.54 -0.56 17.49
C LEU A 134 11.13 -0.92 17.03
N GLN A 135 10.20 0.02 17.14
CA GLN A 135 8.86 -0.09 16.58
C GLN A 135 8.73 0.79 15.33
N LEU A 136 8.34 0.18 14.22
CA LEU A 136 8.07 0.86 12.95
C LEU A 136 6.56 0.80 12.69
N ASP A 137 5.90 1.96 12.71
CA ASP A 137 4.45 2.07 12.49
C ASP A 137 4.16 2.66 11.11
N PHE A 138 3.63 1.83 10.22
CA PHE A 138 3.21 2.21 8.87
C PHE A 138 1.74 2.61 8.80
N GLY A 139 0.99 2.50 9.90
CA GLY A 139 -0.44 2.74 10.00
C GLY A 139 -0.91 4.19 9.84
N PRO A 140 -0.20 5.23 10.33
CA PRO A 140 -0.69 6.61 10.29
C PRO A 140 -1.11 7.10 8.90
N SER A 141 -0.31 6.81 7.86
CA SER A 141 -0.64 7.21 6.48
C SER A 141 -1.91 6.51 5.96
N MET A 142 -2.12 5.23 6.29
CA MET A 142 -3.35 4.51 5.95
C MET A 142 -4.57 5.03 6.70
N ARG A 143 -4.43 5.35 8.00
CA ARG A 143 -5.51 5.95 8.81
C ARG A 143 -5.97 7.29 8.26
N GLN A 144 -5.01 8.15 7.90
CA GLN A 144 -5.27 9.46 7.32
C GLN A 144 -5.97 9.34 5.95
N TRP A 145 -5.47 8.47 5.08
CA TRP A 145 -6.09 8.18 3.79
C TRP A 145 -7.51 7.65 3.95
N PHE A 146 -7.72 6.67 4.84
CA PHE A 146 -9.04 6.06 5.03
C PHE A 146 -10.06 7.04 5.58
N SER A 147 -9.68 7.87 6.57
CA SER A 147 -10.57 8.95 7.05
C SER A 147 -10.98 9.90 5.92
N GLY A 148 -10.04 10.33 5.07
CA GLY A 148 -10.36 11.22 3.95
C GLY A 148 -11.21 10.55 2.85
N ALA A 149 -11.11 9.22 2.70
CA ALA A 149 -11.89 8.48 1.72
C ALA A 149 -13.35 8.29 2.15
N VAL A 150 -13.59 8.02 3.44
CA VAL A 150 -14.94 7.74 3.98
C VAL A 150 -15.67 8.98 4.48
N ASP A 151 -14.95 10.01 4.90
CA ASP A 151 -15.50 11.24 5.47
C ASP A 151 -15.30 12.40 4.49
N LYS A 152 -16.21 12.48 3.50
CA LYS A 152 -16.19 13.50 2.43
C LYS A 152 -16.91 14.80 2.79
N GLU A 153 -17.62 14.83 3.93
CA GLU A 153 -18.46 15.98 4.30
C GLU A 153 -17.68 17.00 5.13
N PRO A 154 -17.82 18.31 4.82
CA PRO A 154 -17.26 19.36 5.67
C PRO A 154 -17.97 19.41 7.03
N ASP A 155 -17.20 19.67 8.08
CA ASP A 155 -17.67 19.73 9.47
C ASP A 155 -18.79 20.77 9.64
N LEU A 156 -19.89 20.36 10.27
CA LEU A 156 -20.92 21.30 10.74
C LEU A 156 -20.82 21.59 12.25
N CYS A 157 -20.07 20.82 13.04
CA CYS A 157 -19.91 20.98 14.50
C CYS A 157 -18.67 20.25 15.05
N TYR A 158 -18.43 20.32 16.38
CA TYR A 158 -17.39 19.60 17.13
C TYR A 158 -17.54 18.07 17.00
N ASP A 159 -17.07 17.51 15.89
CA ASP A 159 -17.08 16.07 15.65
C ASP A 159 -15.80 15.43 16.18
N ARG A 160 -15.96 14.37 16.97
CA ARG A 160 -14.83 13.54 17.41
C ARG A 160 -14.59 12.46 16.37
N ARG A 161 -13.36 12.40 15.86
CA ARG A 161 -12.92 11.44 14.85
C ARG A 161 -11.77 10.61 15.38
N THR A 162 -11.84 9.30 15.18
CA THR A 162 -10.75 8.39 15.48
C THR A 162 -10.66 7.33 14.38
N SER A 163 -9.46 7.18 13.81
CA SER A 163 -9.16 6.09 12.90
C SER A 163 -8.18 5.15 13.57
N ASP A 164 -8.43 3.86 13.47
CA ASP A 164 -7.49 2.82 13.86
C ASP A 164 -7.03 2.03 12.63
N SER A 165 -5.76 1.62 12.68
CA SER A 165 -5.16 0.69 11.76
C SER A 165 -4.54 -0.38 12.62
N GLU A 166 -5.37 -1.37 12.96
CA GLU A 166 -4.84 -2.60 13.50
C GLU A 166 -3.82 -3.12 12.49
N ASP A 167 -2.70 -3.64 12.99
CA ASP A 167 -1.84 -4.53 12.21
C ASP A 167 -0.75 -3.96 11.29
N MET A 168 -0.45 -2.66 11.35
CA MET A 168 0.63 -2.04 10.54
C MET A 168 1.92 -1.70 11.30
N LYS A 169 2.16 -2.37 12.42
CA LYS A 169 3.36 -2.18 13.26
C LYS A 169 4.30 -3.36 13.13
N ILE A 170 5.59 -3.06 13.01
CA ILE A 170 6.68 -4.05 13.07
C ILE A 170 7.53 -3.74 14.28
N ALA A 171 7.84 -4.75 15.08
CA ALA A 171 8.81 -4.64 16.17
C ALA A 171 10.09 -5.41 15.84
N ILE A 172 11.24 -4.78 15.98
CA ILE A 172 12.56 -5.40 15.85
C ILE A 172 13.28 -5.25 17.19
N HIS A 173 13.66 -6.35 17.82
CA HIS A 173 14.24 -6.29 19.18
C HIS A 173 15.23 -7.40 19.47
N ASN A 174 16.18 -7.14 20.36
CA ASN A 174 17.10 -8.15 20.92
C ASN A 174 16.81 -8.51 22.39
N TYR A 175 15.75 -7.93 22.97
CA TYR A 175 15.36 -8.16 24.37
C TYR A 175 13.91 -8.63 24.49
N SER A 176 12.95 -7.73 24.38
CA SER A 176 11.52 -8.04 24.37
C SER A 176 10.71 -6.90 23.79
N ALA A 177 9.60 -7.21 23.13
CA ALA A 177 8.55 -6.24 22.86
C ALA A 177 7.93 -5.73 24.18
N PRO A 178 7.52 -4.46 24.26
CA PRO A 178 6.81 -3.95 25.43
C PRO A 178 5.47 -4.68 25.61
N TRP A 179 5.11 -4.99 26.86
CA TRP A 179 3.81 -5.58 27.17
C TRP A 179 2.74 -4.49 27.24
N ASP A 180 1.80 -4.48 26.28
CA ASP A 180 0.70 -3.50 26.21
C ASP A 180 -0.22 -3.54 27.44
N CYS A 181 -0.41 -4.71 28.06
CA CYS A 181 -1.21 -4.89 29.27
C CYS A 181 -0.68 -4.12 30.48
N CYS A 182 0.59 -3.71 30.44
CA CYS A 182 1.27 -2.95 31.47
C CYS A 182 1.28 -1.44 31.20
N MET A 183 0.65 -0.94 30.14
CA MET A 183 0.68 0.51 29.85
C MET A 183 -0.70 1.13 29.74
N ASN A 184 -1.76 0.31 29.69
CA ASN A 184 -3.12 0.83 29.63
C ASN A 184 -3.66 1.12 31.05
N PRO A 185 -3.85 2.40 31.42
CA PRO A 185 -4.23 2.80 32.78
C PRO A 185 -5.55 2.19 33.24
N LEU A 186 -6.47 1.85 32.32
CA LEU A 186 -7.75 1.24 32.67
C LEU A 186 -7.61 -0.19 33.18
N TYR A 187 -6.75 -1.01 32.56
CA TYR A 187 -6.49 -2.39 33.00
C TYR A 187 -5.68 -2.42 34.29
N ILE A 188 -4.76 -1.47 34.42
CA ILE A 188 -3.91 -1.31 35.58
C ILE A 188 -4.73 -0.95 36.83
N VAL A 189 -5.70 -0.03 36.72
CA VAL A 189 -6.57 0.37 37.84
C VAL A 189 -7.54 -0.75 38.22
N GLY A 190 -8.05 -1.52 37.25
CA GLY A 190 -9.04 -2.58 37.50
C GLY A 190 -8.45 -3.88 38.05
N CYS A 191 -7.29 -4.33 37.57
CA CYS A 191 -6.77 -5.66 37.89
C CYS A 191 -5.73 -5.66 39.01
N PHE A 192 -4.95 -4.58 39.20
CA PHE A 192 -3.91 -4.54 40.24
C PHE A 192 -3.57 -3.10 40.70
N PRO A 193 -4.28 -2.53 41.69
CA PRO A 193 -3.94 -1.20 42.23
C PRO A 193 -2.51 -1.13 42.82
N LEU A 194 -1.97 -2.25 43.33
CA LEU A 194 -0.57 -2.35 43.78
C LEU A 194 0.44 -2.36 42.63
N TRP A 195 0.01 -2.70 41.41
CA TRP A 195 0.86 -2.66 40.23
C TRP A 195 1.19 -1.21 39.84
N LEU A 196 0.27 -0.24 40.02
CA LEU A 196 0.61 1.19 39.83
C LEU A 196 1.73 1.66 40.75
N LEU A 197 1.69 1.23 42.01
CA LEU A 197 2.60 1.72 43.05
C LEU A 197 3.98 1.03 42.95
N PHE A 198 4.01 -0.28 42.70
CA PHE A 198 5.25 -1.07 42.79
C PHE A 198 5.61 -1.87 41.55
N GLY A 199 4.64 -2.30 40.74
CA GLY A 199 4.90 -3.19 39.60
C GLY A 199 5.29 -2.44 38.34
N GLY A 200 4.41 -1.57 37.88
CA GLY A 200 4.50 -0.81 36.64
C GLY A 200 5.58 0.25 36.67
N SER A 201 5.61 1.10 37.70
CA SER A 201 6.65 2.10 37.87
C SER A 201 8.05 1.47 37.88
N CYS A 202 8.23 0.39 38.65
CA CYS A 202 9.49 -0.37 38.68
C CYS A 202 9.80 -1.05 37.34
N TYR A 203 8.81 -1.60 36.65
CA TYR A 203 8.99 -2.18 35.32
C TYR A 203 9.43 -1.13 34.29
N CYS A 204 8.78 0.04 34.25
CA CYS A 204 9.13 1.14 33.36
C CYS A 204 10.56 1.62 33.61
N ILE A 205 10.94 1.81 34.89
CA ILE A 205 12.31 2.22 35.27
C ILE A 205 13.32 1.12 34.92
N HIS A 206 12.98 -0.15 35.17
CA HIS A 206 13.84 -1.27 34.81
C HIS A 206 14.07 -1.37 33.31
N ARG A 207 13.01 -1.21 32.52
CA ARG A 207 13.04 -1.29 31.06
C ARG A 207 13.83 -0.13 30.47
N THR A 208 13.52 1.11 30.86
CA THR A 208 14.25 2.31 30.40
C THR A 208 15.74 2.28 30.76
N ARG A 209 16.13 1.59 31.83
CA ARG A 209 17.54 1.36 32.17
C ARG A 209 18.21 0.24 31.39
N LYS A 210 17.47 -0.78 30.98
CA LYS A 210 18.03 -1.97 30.33
C LYS A 210 17.86 -2.02 28.82
N CYS A 211 16.86 -1.35 28.27
CA CYS A 211 16.44 -1.43 26.87
C CYS A 211 16.18 -0.02 26.34
N ILE A 212 16.71 0.25 25.15
CA ILE A 212 16.41 1.46 24.39
C ILE A 212 15.17 1.17 23.57
N ASP A 213 14.06 1.79 23.94
CA ASP A 213 12.82 1.73 23.17
C ASP A 213 12.78 2.92 22.20
N ASP A 214 12.76 2.64 20.91
CA ASP A 214 12.63 3.64 19.85
C ASP A 214 11.40 3.33 19.00
N SER A 215 10.75 4.38 18.51
CA SER A 215 9.55 4.25 17.69
C SER A 215 9.58 5.27 16.55
N HIS A 216 9.17 4.83 15.36
CA HIS A 216 9.06 5.69 14.20
C HIS A 216 7.72 5.50 13.51
N GLU A 217 7.08 6.61 13.16
CA GLU A 217 5.78 6.64 12.53
C GLU A 217 5.86 7.24 11.11
N PHE A 218 5.46 6.45 10.11
CA PHE A 218 5.45 6.87 8.72
C PHE A 218 4.16 7.66 8.41
N ARG A 219 4.26 8.99 8.43
CA ARG A 219 3.14 9.93 8.23
C ARG A 219 3.21 10.65 6.88
N ASN A 220 2.03 11.07 6.40
CA ASN A 220 1.86 11.89 5.21
C ASN A 220 2.52 11.29 3.95
N LEU A 221 2.32 9.99 3.73
CA LEU A 221 2.75 9.30 2.52
C LEU A 221 1.53 8.96 1.65
N PRO A 222 1.64 9.09 0.32
CA PRO A 222 0.52 8.86 -0.57
C PRO A 222 0.14 7.38 -0.61
N VAL A 223 -1.17 7.13 -0.51
CA VAL A 223 -1.77 5.81 -0.64
C VAL A 223 -2.55 5.74 -1.96
N VAL A 224 -2.20 4.78 -2.80
CA VAL A 224 -2.90 4.50 -4.06
C VAL A 224 -3.79 3.28 -3.86
N LEU A 225 -5.09 3.43 -4.09
CA LEU A 225 -6.04 2.32 -4.07
C LEU A 225 -6.20 1.75 -5.47
N ILE A 226 -6.01 0.45 -5.62
CA ILE A 226 -6.36 -0.28 -6.83
C ILE A 226 -7.88 -0.48 -6.81
N THR A 227 -8.60 0.28 -7.65
CA THR A 227 -10.05 0.11 -7.86
C THR A 227 -10.32 -0.39 -9.26
N GLY A 228 -11.05 -1.50 -9.37
CA GLY A 228 -11.53 -2.01 -10.64
C GLY A 228 -10.43 -2.70 -11.46
N VAL A 229 -10.72 -3.94 -11.86
CA VAL A 229 -9.99 -4.64 -12.90
C VAL A 229 -10.24 -3.93 -14.23
N SER A 230 -9.53 -2.83 -14.50
CA SER A 230 -9.11 -2.54 -15.88
C SER A 230 -7.73 -3.18 -16.03
N LEU A 231 -7.76 -4.50 -16.27
CA LEU A 231 -6.67 -5.20 -16.91
C LEU A 231 -6.33 -4.44 -18.20
N ARG A 232 -5.37 -3.51 -18.16
CA ARG A 232 -4.54 -3.27 -19.34
C ARG A 232 -3.68 -4.52 -19.48
N VAL A 233 -4.29 -5.59 -20.01
CA VAL A 233 -3.52 -6.68 -20.62
C VAL A 233 -2.77 -6.00 -21.76
N THR A 234 -1.49 -5.74 -21.59
CA THR A 234 -0.62 -5.60 -22.75
C THR A 234 -0.58 -6.99 -23.37
N VAL A 235 -1.50 -7.27 -24.28
CA VAL A 235 -1.36 -8.40 -25.19
C VAL A 235 -0.07 -8.11 -25.93
N ARG A 236 1.04 -8.73 -25.52
CA ARG A 236 2.18 -8.90 -26.42
C ARG A 236 1.64 -9.76 -27.55
N GLN A 237 1.15 -9.12 -28.59
CA GLN A 237 1.04 -9.77 -29.89
C GLN A 237 2.48 -10.11 -30.28
N ASN A 238 2.90 -11.33 -29.97
CA ASN A 238 3.97 -11.98 -30.71
C ASN A 238 3.43 -12.32 -32.12
N MET A 239 2.90 -11.33 -32.83
CA MET A 239 2.72 -11.44 -34.27
C MET A 239 4.09 -11.16 -34.88
N PRO A 240 4.69 -12.12 -35.62
CA PRO A 240 5.81 -11.78 -36.48
C PRO A 240 5.35 -10.68 -37.44
N PRO A 241 6.23 -9.70 -37.76
CA PRO A 241 5.86 -8.59 -38.63
C PRO A 241 5.29 -9.13 -39.95
N PRO A 242 4.22 -8.51 -40.49
CA PRO A 242 3.68 -8.92 -41.78
C PRO A 242 4.80 -8.84 -42.82
N ARG A 243 5.07 -9.96 -43.49
CA ARG A 243 6.03 -9.98 -44.59
C ARG A 243 5.60 -8.94 -45.62
N PRO A 244 6.53 -8.15 -46.18
CA PRO A 244 6.19 -7.25 -47.27
C PRO A 244 5.54 -8.06 -48.40
N PRO A 245 4.48 -7.54 -49.05
CA PRO A 245 3.81 -8.24 -50.13
C PRO A 245 4.81 -8.57 -51.24
N GLN A 246 4.91 -9.85 -51.59
CA GLN A 246 5.56 -10.24 -52.84
C GLN A 246 4.67 -9.74 -53.98
N TYR A 247 5.07 -8.63 -54.59
CA TYR A 247 4.49 -8.19 -55.84
C TYR A 247 4.96 -9.14 -56.94
N SER A 248 4.06 -9.99 -57.41
CA SER A 248 4.18 -10.69 -58.68
C SER A 248 4.32 -9.65 -59.80
N ASN A 249 5.29 -9.84 -60.70
CA ASN A 249 5.50 -8.97 -61.85
C ASN A 249 4.22 -8.88 -62.73
N PRO A 250 3.97 -7.76 -63.42
CA PRO A 250 2.68 -7.47 -64.07
C PRO A 250 2.44 -8.36 -65.28
N GLN A 251 1.31 -9.06 -65.32
CA GLN A 251 0.70 -9.54 -66.56
C GLN A 251 -0.15 -8.42 -67.16
N GLU A 252 0.02 -8.20 -68.47
CA GLU A 252 -0.64 -7.17 -69.28
C GLU A 252 -2.17 -7.13 -69.10
N PRO A 253 -2.79 -5.93 -69.16
CA PRO A 253 -4.23 -5.79 -69.10
C PRO A 253 -4.88 -6.17 -70.45
N PRO A 254 -5.97 -6.95 -70.47
CA PRO A 254 -6.79 -7.05 -71.67
C PRO A 254 -7.58 -5.76 -71.91
N SER A 255 -7.63 -5.42 -73.20
CA SER A 255 -8.17 -4.23 -73.84
C SER A 255 -9.61 -3.86 -73.45
N TYR A 256 -9.84 -2.56 -73.29
CA TYR A 256 -11.14 -1.90 -73.22
C TYR A 256 -12.03 -2.26 -74.42
N GLN A 257 -13.32 -2.48 -74.17
CA GLN A 257 -14.39 -2.12 -75.10
C GLN A 257 -15.51 -1.37 -74.35
N PRO A 258 -16.00 -0.23 -74.89
CA PRO A 258 -17.04 0.58 -74.26
C PRO A 258 -18.45 0.12 -74.69
N ARG A 259 -19.42 0.21 -73.78
CA ARG A 259 -20.84 0.26 -74.17
C ARG A 259 -21.72 1.00 -73.13
N GLU A 260 -22.07 2.22 -73.53
CA GLU A 260 -23.30 3.03 -73.40
C GLU A 260 -24.33 2.74 -72.27
N GLY A 261 -24.82 3.85 -71.65
CA GLY A 261 -25.77 3.96 -70.53
C GLY A 261 -27.23 3.54 -70.83
N PRO A 262 -28.26 3.98 -70.05
CA PRO A 262 -28.50 5.33 -69.49
C PRO A 262 -28.64 5.31 -67.93
N GLY A 263 -28.50 6.39 -67.15
CA GLY A 263 -29.01 7.75 -67.30
C GLY A 263 -30.18 7.93 -66.32
N ASP A 264 -29.92 8.50 -65.13
CA ASP A 264 -30.78 9.44 -64.39
C ASP A 264 -30.21 9.72 -62.99
N TYR A 265 -29.67 10.92 -62.83
CA TYR A 265 -29.31 11.53 -61.55
C TYR A 265 -30.41 12.54 -61.20
N ASP A 266 -31.05 12.38 -60.05
CA ASP A 266 -31.90 13.40 -59.43
C ASP A 266 -31.24 13.86 -58.10
N PRO A 267 -30.75 15.10 -57.99
CA PRO A 267 -30.15 15.62 -56.77
C PRO A 267 -31.18 16.44 -55.97
N THR A 268 -31.86 15.82 -55.01
CA THR A 268 -32.66 16.56 -54.01
C THR A 268 -31.83 16.83 -52.74
N PRO A 269 -31.62 18.08 -52.31
CA PRO A 269 -30.92 18.38 -51.06
C PRO A 269 -31.84 18.17 -49.83
N PRO A 270 -31.30 17.80 -48.65
CA PRO A 270 -32.10 17.59 -47.45
C PRO A 270 -32.59 18.91 -46.82
N PRO A 271 -33.77 18.93 -46.17
CA PRO A 271 -34.33 20.13 -45.55
C PRO A 271 -33.63 20.51 -44.23
N PRO A 272 -33.62 21.80 -43.84
CA PRO A 272 -32.96 22.29 -42.64
C PRO A 272 -33.76 22.03 -41.36
N TYR A 273 -33.05 21.76 -40.25
CA TYR A 273 -33.59 21.63 -38.90
C TYR A 273 -34.20 22.95 -38.40
N PRO A 274 -35.41 22.95 -37.80
CA PRO A 274 -35.92 24.09 -37.07
C PRO A 274 -35.30 24.15 -35.67
N GLY A 275 -34.54 25.21 -35.40
CA GLY A 275 -34.24 25.64 -34.05
C GLY A 275 -35.48 26.25 -33.39
N ASN A 276 -35.64 26.03 -32.09
CA ASN A 276 -36.59 26.78 -31.28
C ASN A 276 -35.89 27.31 -30.03
N ASN A 277 -35.89 28.64 -29.96
CA ASN A 277 -35.73 29.44 -28.75
C ASN A 277 -36.97 29.26 -27.87
N CYS A 278 -36.75 29.02 -26.58
CA CYS A 278 -37.42 29.60 -25.40
C CYS A 278 -36.93 28.85 -24.16
#